data_AF-A0A920H6U0-F1
#
_entry.id   AF-A0A920H6U0-F1
#
_cell.length_a   1.000
_cell.length_b   1.000
_cell.length_c   1.000
_cell.angle_alpha   90.00
_cell.angle_beta   90.00
_cell.angle_gamma   90.00
#
_symmetry.space_group_name_H-M   'P 1'
#
loop_
_entity.id
_entity.type
_entity.pdbx_description
1 polymer ?
#
loop_
_entity_poly.entity_id
_entity_poly.type
_entity_poly.pdbx_seq_one_letter_code
_entity_poly.pdbx_strand_id
1 'polypeptide(L)' 'MNEAIENGLDRAAKLLGMGIPEVRNRVTINGAIEIGRAPGVIQVTFLAPLDKLDKAGLGDLAREQYNIE' A
#
# COMPACT_ATOMS: atom_id res chain seq x y z
N MET A 1 -11.40 -1.90 14.41
CA MET A 1 -11.26 -0.90 13.33
C MET A 1 -9.89 -0.24 13.34
N ASN A 2 -9.49 0.51 14.38
CA ASN A 2 -8.17 1.17 14.43
C ASN A 2 -6.99 0.19 14.28
N GLU A 3 -7.06 -0.97 14.94
CA GLU A 3 -6.03 -2.00 14.82
C GLU A 3 -5.86 -2.55 13.39
N ALA A 4 -6.96 -2.69 12.64
CA ALA A 4 -6.90 -3.16 11.26
C ALA A 4 -6.21 -2.14 10.36
N ILE A 5 -6.44 -0.84 10.61
CA ILE A 5 -5.80 0.25 9.87
C ILE A 5 -4.30 0.25 10.14
N GLU A 6 -3.90 0.25 11.41
CA GLU A 6 -2.48 0.22 11.78
C GLU A 6 -1.79 -1.05 11.24
N ASN A 7 -2.47 -2.20 11.27
CA ASN A 7 -1.96 -3.42 10.66
C ASN A 7 -1.76 -3.30 9.15
N GLY A 8 -2.68 -2.66 8.44
CA GLY A 8 -2.55 -2.42 7.00
C GLY A 8 -1.37 -1.51 6.66
N LEU A 9 -1.20 -0.43 7.41
CA LEU A 9 -0.08 0.51 7.24
C LEU A 9 1.28 -0.16 7.54
N ASP A 10 1.37 -0.94 8.62
CA ASP A 10 2.59 -1.66 9.00
C ASP A 10 2.98 -2.72 7.95
N ARG A 11 2.01 -3.49 7.45
CA ARG A 11 2.24 -4.49 6.40
C ARG A 11 2.74 -3.86 5.11
N ALA A 12 2.14 -2.74 4.69
CA ALA A 12 2.56 -2.01 3.51
C ALA A 12 3.98 -1.46 3.67
N ALA A 13 4.28 -0.88 4.84
CA ALA A 13 5.61 -0.37 5.17
C ALA A 13 6.66 -1.48 5.13
N LYS A 14 6.36 -2.63 5.74
CA LYS A 14 7.23 -3.81 5.76
C LYS A 14 7.46 -4.41 4.37
N LEU A 15 6.38 -4.58 3.59
CA LEU A 15 6.46 -5.17 2.25
C LEU A 15 7.33 -4.33 1.30
N LEU A 16 7.17 -3.00 1.35
CA LEU A 16 7.85 -2.09 0.43
C LEU A 16 9.17 -1.53 0.98
N GLY A 17 9.57 -1.87 2.20
CA GLY A 17 10.75 -1.28 2.85
C GLY A 17 10.62 0.25 2.99
N MET A 18 9.48 0.70 3.52
CA MET A 18 9.12 2.10 3.72
C MET A 18 8.93 2.40 5.20
N GLY A 19 9.08 3.67 5.59
CA GLY A 19 8.65 4.12 6.91
C GLY A 19 7.13 4.22 6.98
N ILE A 20 6.52 3.88 8.12
CA ILE A 20 5.08 4.09 8.36
C ILE A 20 4.66 5.54 8.07
N PRO A 21 5.42 6.59 8.47
CA PRO A 21 5.07 7.97 8.11
C PRO A 21 5.00 8.22 6.59
N GLU A 22 5.87 7.57 5.82
CA GLU A 22 5.87 7.69 4.35
C GLU A 22 4.63 7.03 3.75
N VAL A 23 4.30 5.82 4.20
CA VAL A 23 3.07 5.11 3.76
C VAL A 23 1.84 5.92 4.12
N ARG A 24 1.73 6.41 5.37
CA ARG A 24 0.60 7.23 5.80
C ARG A 24 0.46 8.47 4.92
N ASN A 25 1.56 9.18 4.64
CA ASN A 25 1.52 10.36 3.77
C ASN A 25 1.03 10.02 2.35
N ARG A 26 1.51 8.93 1.75
CA ARG A 26 1.08 8.50 0.41
C ARG A 26 -0.39 8.09 0.38
N VAL A 27 -0.85 7.37 1.40
CA VAL A 27 -2.26 7.00 1.57
C VAL A 27 -3.13 8.24 1.72
N THR A 28 -2.68 9.27 2.44
CA THR A 28 -3.43 10.53 2.58
C THR A 28 -3.51 11.34 1.29
N ILE A 29 -2.43 11.43 0.51
CA ILE A 29 -2.38 12.32 -0.66
C ILE A 29 -2.99 11.67 -1.91
N ASN A 30 -2.62 10.42 -2.22
CA ASN A 30 -2.96 9.74 -3.47
C ASN A 30 -3.51 8.33 -3.23
N GLY A 31 -4.16 8.12 -2.09
CA GLY A 31 -4.61 6.80 -1.67
C GLY A 31 -5.92 6.88 -0.90
N ALA A 32 -6.29 5.75 -0.29
CA ALA A 32 -7.47 5.64 0.53
C ALA A 32 -7.32 4.56 1.61
N ILE A 33 -8.11 4.70 2.66
CA ILE A 33 -8.38 3.65 3.63
C ILE A 33 -9.89 3.38 3.60
N GLU A 34 -10.26 2.20 3.15
CA GLU A 34 -11.66 1.82 2.93
C GLU A 34 -12.03 0.69 3.88
N ILE A 35 -13.28 0.68 4.35
CA ILE A 35 -13.82 -0.41 5.16
C ILE A 35 -14.41 -1.44 4.22
N GLY A 36 -13.67 -2.52 3.95
CA GLY A 36 -14.18 -3.62 3.12
C GLY A 36 -15.30 -4.39 3.82
N ARG A 37 -15.13 -4.70 5.12
CA ARG A 37 -16.16 -5.37 5.94
C ARG A 37 -16.02 -4.99 7.40
N ALA A 38 -16.98 -4.21 7.89
CA ALA A 38 -17.02 -3.84 9.29
C ALA A 38 -17.23 -5.07 10.20
N PRO A 39 -16.60 -5.15 11.38
CA PRO A 39 -15.69 -4.15 11.97
C PRO A 39 -14.17 -4.41 11.74
N GLY A 40 -13.79 -5.38 10.88
CA GLY A 40 -12.44 -5.97 10.91
C GLY A 40 -11.64 -6.00 9.62
N VAL A 41 -12.25 -5.71 8.46
CA VAL A 41 -11.54 -5.73 7.18
C VAL A 41 -11.45 -4.31 6.64
N ILE A 42 -10.22 -3.85 6.44
CA ILE A 42 -9.90 -2.58 5.79
C ILE A 42 -9.02 -2.84 4.57
N GLN A 43 -9.09 -1.94 3.60
CA GLN A 43 -8.26 -1.92 2.43
C GLN A 43 -7.45 -0.62 2.43
N VAL A 44 -6.13 -0.72 2.27
CA VAL A 44 -5.24 0.44 2.14
C VAL A 44 -4.75 0.50 0.70
N THR A 45 -4.98 1.62 0.04
CA THR A 45 -4.52 1.87 -1.35
C THR A 45 -3.62 3.10 -1.37
N PHE A 46 -2.55 3.05 -2.16
CA PHE A 46 -1.66 4.18 -2.44
C PHE A 46 -0.72 3.83 -3.60
N LEU A 47 -0.14 4.85 -4.23
CA LEU A 47 0.90 4.67 -5.25
C LEU A 47 2.27 4.36 -4.63
N ALA A 48 2.79 3.17 -4.92
CA ALA A 48 4.11 2.71 -4.49
C ALA A 48 5.19 3.02 -5.54
N PRO A 49 6.45 3.31 -5.15
CA PRO A 49 7.57 3.43 -6.07
C PRO A 49 7.85 2.11 -6.82
N LEU A 50 8.15 2.20 -8.11
CA LEU A 50 8.41 1.03 -8.95
C LEU A 50 9.62 0.22 -8.46
N ASP A 51 10.69 0.88 -8.01
CA ASP A 51 11.89 0.22 -7.48
C ASP A 51 11.59 -0.62 -6.21
N LYS A 52 10.60 -0.19 -5.41
CA LYS A 52 10.14 -0.93 -4.22
C LYS A 52 9.23 -2.09 -4.60
N LEU A 53 8.40 -1.91 -5.63
CA LEU A 53 7.59 -2.99 -6.21
C LEU A 53 8.47 -4.07 -6.85
N ASP A 54 9.54 -3.69 -7.54
CA ASP A 54 10.53 -4.63 -8.10
C ASP A 54 11.17 -5.49 -7.00
N LYS A 55 11.63 -4.84 -5.91
CA LYS A 55 12.21 -5.55 -4.75
C LYS A 55 11.22 -6.47 -4.04
N ALA A 56 9.92 -6.16 -4.10
CA ALA A 56 8.85 -6.99 -3.55
C ALA A 56 8.38 -8.09 -4.51
N GLY A 57 8.93 -8.18 -5.74
CA GLY A 57 8.50 -9.14 -6.76
C GLY A 57 7.15 -8.81 -7.40
N LEU A 58 6.70 -7.56 -7.32
CA LEU A 58 5.41 -7.07 -7.84
C LEU A 58 5.57 -6.10 -9.02
N GLY A 59 6.82 -5.82 -9.44
CA GLY A 59 7.14 -4.84 -10.47
C GLY A 59 6.52 -5.16 -11.83
N ASP A 60 6.62 -6.42 -12.28
CA ASP A 60 6.09 -6.84 -13.59
C ASP A 60 4.58 -6.66 -13.69
N LEU A 61 3.85 -7.00 -12.61
CA LEU A 61 2.40 -6.78 -12.53
C LEU A 61 2.04 -5.30 -12.66
N ALA A 62 2.82 -4.40 -12.04
CA ALA A 62 2.58 -2.97 -12.13
C ALA A 62 2.88 -2.44 -13.55
N ARG A 63 3.96 -2.91 -14.18
CA ARG A 63 4.31 -2.54 -15.56
C ARG A 63 3.25 -2.98 -16.56
N GLU A 64 2.76 -4.21 -16.44
CA GLU A 64 1.66 -4.74 -17.26
C GLU A 64 0.38 -3.90 -17.05
N GLN A 65 0.00 -3.65 -15.80
CA GLN A 65 -1.22 -2.91 -15.44
C GLN A 65 -1.22 -1.48 -16.00
N TYR A 66 -0.07 -0.81 -16.01
CA TYR A 66 0.05 0.58 -16.47
C TYR A 66 0.62 0.71 -17.88
N ASN A 67 0.87 -0.40 -18.57
CA ASN A 67 1.48 -0.44 -19.91
C ASN A 67 2.78 0.39 -19.99
N ILE A 68 3.68 0.17 -19.03
CA ILE A 68 4.98 0.82 -18.92
C ILE A 68 6.04 -0.24 -19.18
N GLU A 69 6.74 -0.17 -20.31
CA GLU A 69 7.89 -1.05 -20.62
C GLU A 69 9.11 -0.73 -19.75
#